data_AF-A0A5C4RKA3-F1
#
_entry.id   AF-A0A5C4RKA3-F1
#
_cell.length_a   1.000
_cell.length_b   1.000
_cell.length_c   1.000
_cell.angle_alpha   90.00
_cell.angle_beta   90.00
_cell.angle_gamma   90.00
#
_symmetry.space_group_name_H-M   'P 1'
#
loop_
_entity.id
_entity.type
_entity.pdbx_description
1 polymer ?
#
loop_
_entity_poly.entity_id
_entity_poly.type
_entity_poly.pdbx_seq_one_letter_code
_entity_poly.pdbx_strand_id
1 'polypeptide(L)' 'MNSTLKIADHVAVITFDPKIKMFRGEFVGLNGGADFYGYSVDELNKEGAKSLAIFFDECKKDGIEPYKLYSGNEIRGF' A
#
# COMPACT_ATOMS: atom_id res chain seq x y z
N MET A 1 5.46 -16.57 -3.16
CA MET A 1 4.80 -16.63 -1.84
C MET A 1 4.97 -15.26 -1.25
N ASN A 2 3.87 -14.56 -0.98
CA ASN A 2 3.90 -13.14 -0.68
C ASN A 2 3.42 -13.02 0.77
N SER A 3 4.20 -12.35 1.61
CA SER A 3 3.81 -12.09 2.99
C SER A 3 2.96 -10.83 3.03
N THR A 4 2.02 -10.74 3.96
CA THR A 4 1.23 -9.52 4.16
C THR A 4 1.52 -8.93 5.53
N LEU A 5 1.57 -7.60 5.62
CA LEU A 5 1.73 -6.87 6.86
C LEU A 5 0.61 -5.83 6.99
N LYS A 6 0.01 -5.72 8.18
CA LYS A 6 -1.01 -4.71 8.48
C LYS A 6 -0.33 -3.52 9.17
N ILE A 7 -0.44 -2.33 8.57
CA ILE A 7 0.14 -1.07 9.07
C ILE A 7 -0.95 -0.02 9.08
N ALA A 8 -1.22 0.58 10.26
CA ALA A 8 -2.25 1.61 10.43
C ALA A 8 -3.60 1.25 9.79
N ASP A 9 -4.07 0.02 10.00
CA ASP A 9 -5.28 -0.55 9.40
C ASP A 9 -5.28 -0.84 7.89
N HIS A 10 -4.14 -0.69 7.22
CA HIS A 10 -3.98 -0.95 5.80
C HIS A 10 -3.10 -2.18 5.58
N VAL A 11 -3.42 -2.96 4.56
CA VAL A 11 -2.67 -4.17 4.20
C VAL A 11 -1.60 -3.81 3.17
N ALA A 12 -0.37 -4.21 3.44
CA ALA A 12 0.73 -4.15 2.50
C ALA A 12 1.19 -5.57 2.12
N VAL A 13 1.45 -5.79 0.83
CA VAL A 13 2.10 -7.00 0.32
C VAL A 13 3.60 -6.79 0.38
N ILE A 14 4.30 -7.74 1.01
CA ILE A 14 5.74 -7.71 1.22
C ILE A 14 6.41 -8.70 0.27
N THR A 15 7.43 -8.20 -0.44
CA THR A 15 8.27 -8.96 -1.37
C THR A 15 9.74 -8.63 -1.12
N PHE A 16 10.65 -9.56 -1.34
CA PHE A 16 12.09 -9.29 -1.27
C PHE A 16 12.59 -8.83 -2.64
N ASP A 17 13.22 -7.66 -2.70
CA ASP A 17 13.93 -7.18 -3.89
C ASP A 17 15.40 -7.64 -3.85
N PRO A 18 15.81 -8.60 -4.71
CA PRO A 18 17.17 -9.12 -4.69
C PRO A 18 18.23 -8.14 -5.22
N LYS A 19 17.83 -7.09 -5.97
CA LYS A 19 18.79 -6.13 -6.55
C LYS A 19 19.36 -5.21 -5.48
N ILE A 20 18.51 -4.77 -4.56
CA ILE A 20 18.88 -3.87 -3.47
C ILE A 20 18.93 -4.56 -2.10
N LYS A 21 18.57 -5.85 -2.06
CA LYS A 21 18.59 -6.69 -0.84
C LYS A 21 17.71 -6.14 0.29
N MET A 22 16.54 -5.61 -0.06
CA MET A 22 15.58 -5.06 0.89
C MET A 22 14.21 -5.70 0.70
N PHE A 23 13.38 -5.68 1.75
CA PHE A 23 11.96 -5.97 1.59
C PHE A 23 11.25 -4.73 1.07
N ARG A 24 10.47 -4.90 0.00
CA ARG A 24 9.54 -3.91 -0.53
C ARG A 24 8.14 -4.22 0.00
N GLY A 25 7.50 -3.24 0.62
CA GLY A 25 6.08 -3.26 0.93
C GLY A 25 5.28 -2.41 -0.06
N GLU A 26 4.13 -2.92 -0.50
CA GLU A 26 3.20 -2.20 -1.38
C GLU A 26 1.79 -2.28 -0.79
N PHE A 27 1.19 -1.13 -0.49
CA PHE A 27 -0.18 -1.08 0.01
C PHE A 27 -1.20 -1.47 -1.07
N VAL A 28 -2.16 -2.31 -0.69
CA VAL A 28 -3.26 -2.73 -1.57
C VAL A 28 -4.53 -1.92 -1.29
N GLY A 29 -5.37 -1.74 -2.31
CA GLY A 29 -6.65 -1.04 -2.20
C GLY A 29 -6.57 0.49 -2.30
N LEU A 30 -5.37 1.08 -2.30
CA LEU A 30 -5.17 2.51 -2.54
C LEU A 30 -5.29 2.85 -4.03
N ASN A 31 -5.82 4.02 -4.36
CA ASN A 31 -5.99 4.47 -5.75
C ASN A 31 -4.65 4.84 -6.44
N GLY A 32 -3.55 4.88 -5.69
CA GLY A 32 -2.19 5.11 -6.16
C GLY A 32 -1.20 4.18 -5.46
N GLY A 33 0.09 4.37 -5.77
CA GLY A 33 1.16 3.60 -5.16
C GLY A 33 1.68 4.26 -3.89
N ALA A 34 1.52 3.59 -2.76
CA ALA A 34 2.32 3.85 -1.57
C ALA A 34 3.19 2.62 -1.32
N ASP A 35 4.43 2.67 -1.78
CA ASP A 35 5.42 1.66 -1.51
C ASP A 35 6.49 2.17 -0.54
N PHE A 36 7.18 1.22 0.07
CA PHE A 36 8.19 1.47 1.09
C PHE A 36 9.18 0.31 1.13
N TYR A 37 10.34 0.55 1.70
CA TYR A 37 11.39 -0.45 1.84
C TYR A 37 11.90 -0.53 3.27
N GLY A 38 12.36 -1.71 3.68
CA GLY A 38 13.00 -1.92 4.98
C GLY A 38 13.83 -3.20 5.03
N TYR A 39 14.78 -3.25 5.96
CA TYR A 39 15.60 -4.45 6.23
C TYR A 39 14.97 -5.37 7.27
N SER A 40 14.00 -4.89 8.03
CA SER A 40 13.36 -5.60 9.14
C SER A 40 11.86 -5.31 9.20
N VAL A 41 11.13 -6.11 9.97
CA VAL A 41 9.70 -5.88 10.22
C VAL A 41 9.45 -4.53 10.89
N ASP A 42 10.33 -4.10 11.80
CA ASP A 42 10.21 -2.81 12.49
C ASP A 42 10.41 -1.64 11.53
N GLU A 43 11.40 -1.72 10.64
CA GLU A 43 11.60 -0.73 9.58
C GLU A 43 10.44 -0.69 8.59
N LEU A 44 9.92 -1.86 8.20
CA LEU A 44 8.74 -1.94 7.33
C LEU A 44 7.52 -1.26 7.95
N ASN A 45 7.29 -1.44 9.26
CA ASN A 45 6.20 -0.74 9.95
C ASN A 45 6.41 0.78 9.97
N LYS A 46 7.63 1.23 10.28
CA LYS A 46 7.96 2.66 10.36
C LYS A 46 7.86 3.35 9.01
N GLU A 47 8.52 2.80 7.99
CA GLU A 47 8.55 3.39 6.65
C GLU A 47 7.20 3.25 5.95
N GLY A 48 6.48 2.14 6.18
CA GLY A 48 5.11 1.98 5.68
C GLY A 48 4.13 2.99 6.27
N ALA A 49 4.17 3.23 7.59
CA ALA A 49 3.32 4.24 8.22
C ALA A 49 3.60 5.65 7.68
N LYS A 50 4.87 5.98 7.42
CA LYS A 50 5.28 7.26 6.84
C LYS A 50 4.82 7.39 5.38
N SER A 51 5.04 6.36 4.56
CA SER A 51 4.61 6.32 3.15
C SER A 51 3.10 6.51 3.03
N LEU A 52 2.34 5.81 3.87
CA LEU A 52 0.88 5.93 3.93
C LEU A 52 0.40 7.33 4.36
N ALA A 53 1.05 7.93 5.35
CA ALA A 53 0.71 9.28 5.80
C ALA A 53 0.94 10.33 4.72
N ILE A 54 2.07 10.24 3.99
CA ILE A 54 2.38 11.14 2.86
C ILE A 54 1.33 10.98 1.77
N PHE A 55 1.02 9.74 1.39
CA PHE A 55 0.03 9.44 0.36
C PHE A 55 -1.35 10.05 0.67
N PHE A 56 -1.84 9.92 1.91
CA PHE A 56 -3.12 10.52 2.28
C PHE A 56 -3.09 12.05 2.32
N ASP A 57 -1.97 12.64 2.74
CA ASP A 57 -1.80 14.09 2.73
C ASP A 57 -1.81 14.65 1.29
N GLU A 58 -1.16 13.96 0.36
CA GLU A 58 -1.19 14.30 -1.07
C GLU A 58 -2.60 14.15 -1.65
N CYS A 59 -3.28 13.03 -1.41
CA CYS A 59 -4.68 12.84 -1.84
C CYS A 59 -5.59 13.96 -1.33
N LYS A 60 -5.42 14.36 -0.06
CA LYS A 60 -6.19 15.46 0.54
C LYS A 60 -5.88 16.81 -0.10
N LYS A 61 -4.60 17.10 -0.39
CA LYS A 61 -4.18 18.35 -1.06
C LYS A 61 -4.77 18.46 -2.46
N ASP A 62 -4.85 17.35 -3.18
CA ASP A 62 -5.32 17.31 -4.56
C ASP A 62 -6.84 17.10 -4.66
N GLY A 63 -7.53 16.85 -3.54
CA GLY A 63 -8.97 16.57 -3.51
C GLY A 63 -9.35 15.24 -4.16
N ILE A 64 -8.46 14.25 -4.09
CA ILE A 64 -8.59 12.94 -4.71
C ILE A 64 -9.00 11.90 -3.65
N GLU A 65 -9.93 11.02 -3.99
CA GLU A 65 -10.34 9.88 -3.15
C GLU A 65 -9.23 8.82 -3.07
N PRO A 66 -8.64 8.53 -1.90
CA PRO A 66 -7.39 7.77 -1.79
C PRO A 66 -7.52 6.25 -2.01
N TYR A 67 -8.74 5.74 -2.21
CA TYR A 67 -9.02 4.32 -2.36
C TYR A 67 -9.52 3.98 -3.76
N LYS A 68 -9.19 2.78 -4.25
CA LYS A 68 -9.76 2.29 -5.50
C LYS A 68 -11.27 2.16 -5.31
N LEU A 69 -12.03 2.82 -6.18
CA LEU A 69 -13.44 2.53 -6.33
C LEU A 69 -13.55 1.16 -7.01
N TYR A 70 -13.91 0.13 -6.24
CA TYR A 70 -14.37 -1.11 -6.83
C TYR A 70 -15.76 -0.84 -7.41
N SER A 71 -15.82 -0.49 -8.70
CA SER A 71 -17.07 -0.38 -9.44
C SER A 71 -17.68 -1.76 -9.59
N GLY A 72 -18.47 -2.17 -8.60
CA GLY A 72 -19.37 -3.31 -8.70
C GLY A 72 -20.48 -2.96 -9.68
N ASN A 73 -20.32 -3.34 -10.95
CA ASN A 73 -21.43 -3.64 -11.84
C ASN A 73 -20.95 -4.50 -13.01
N GLU A 74 -20.75 -5.78 -12.72
CA GLU A 74 -20.95 -6.84 -13.71
C GLU A 74 -21.93 -7.88 -13.16
N ILE A 75 -23.10 -7.39 -12.73
CA ILE A 75 -24.34 -8.15 -12.82
C ILE A 75 -25.08 -7.67 -14.06
N ARG A 76 -24.65 -8.16 -15.22
CA ARG A 76 -25.50 -8.36 -16.40
C ARG A 76 -25.64 -9.87 -16.50
N GLY A 77 -26.64 -10.51 -15.92
CA GLY A 77 -28.07 -10.27 -16.08
C GLY A 77 -28.60 -11.57 -16.68
N PHE A 78 -29.56 -12.21 -16.00
CA PHE A 78 -30.25 -13.44 -16.42
C PHE A 78 -29.37 -14.68 -16.70
#